data_AF-A0A2I0GSP0-F1
#
_entry.id   AF-A0A2I0GSP0-F1
#
_cell.length_a   1.000
_cell.length_b   1.000
_cell.length_c   1.000
_cell.angle_alpha   90.00
_cell.angle_beta   90.00
_cell.angle_gamma   90.00
#
_symmetry.space_group_name_H-M   'P 1'
#
loop_
_entity.id
_entity.type
_entity.pdbx_description
1 polymer ?
#
loop_
_entity_poly.entity_id
_entity_poly.type
_entity_poly.pdbx_seq_one_letter_code
_entity_poly.pdbx_strand_id
1 'polypeptide(L)'
;MTDPLLSSNSFRVIHDGAGFSRSEKVKFLSECTVSMKNLRVCWEGKLKGNNCGECEKCVRTRLNFVIAGSPNPECFDTPLTKKHFKPIKLRTNPARTEWNLIRTDIKRTGNGIEWLPEVEKVIKKKPKQKLRSRIFIKNLFKRLFKITKSHS
;
A
#
# COMPACT_ATOMS: atom_id res chain seq x y z
N MET A 1 -15.90 -4.31 22.06
CA MET A 1 -15.54 -5.66 22.53
C MET A 1 -14.47 -6.19 21.60
N THR A 2 -13.24 -6.20 22.08
CA THR A 2 -12.04 -6.66 21.39
C THR A 2 -11.76 -8.09 21.84
N ASP A 3 -11.67 -9.02 20.89
CA ASP A 3 -11.26 -10.40 21.11
C ASP A 3 -9.72 -10.46 21.23
N PRO A 4 -9.15 -10.86 22.38
CA PRO A 4 -7.71 -10.99 22.59
C PRO A 4 -7.18 -12.43 22.49
N LEU A 5 -7.84 -13.36 21.78
CA LEU A 5 -7.57 -14.81 21.91
C LEU A 5 -7.21 -15.55 20.61
N LEU A 6 -6.39 -14.96 19.73
CA LEU A 6 -5.81 -15.69 18.58
C LEU A 6 -4.27 -15.62 18.52
N SER A 7 -3.60 -15.63 19.67
CA SER A 7 -2.17 -15.89 19.75
C SER A 7 -1.89 -17.05 20.71
N SER A 8 -1.72 -18.26 20.15
CA SER A 8 -1.19 -19.41 20.89
C SER A 8 0.30 -19.61 20.57
N ASN A 9 1.03 -20.14 21.55
CA ASN A 9 2.49 -20.26 21.56
C ASN A 9 3.07 -21.32 20.58
N SER A 10 2.27 -21.80 19.62
CA SER A 10 2.69 -22.75 18.57
C SER A 10 2.34 -22.29 17.15
N PHE A 11 1.71 -21.12 16.99
CA PHE A 11 1.41 -20.54 15.69
C PHE A 11 2.35 -19.36 15.41
N ARG A 12 3.43 -19.63 14.68
CA ARG A 12 4.30 -18.58 14.18
C ARG A 12 3.63 -17.93 12.97
N VAL A 13 3.02 -16.77 13.17
CA VAL A 13 2.53 -15.92 12.07
C VAL A 13 3.75 -15.53 11.22
N ILE A 14 4.00 -16.29 10.16
CA ILE A 14 4.97 -15.89 9.15
C ILE A 14 4.27 -14.78 8.36
N HIS A 15 4.61 -13.54 8.67
CA HIS A 15 4.32 -12.43 7.79
C HIS A 15 5.08 -12.66 6.47
N ASP A 16 4.41 -13.27 5.49
CA ASP A 16 4.99 -13.55 4.18
C ASP A 16 5.45 -12.26 3.45
N GLY A 17 5.03 -11.09 3.95
CA GLY A 17 5.46 -9.77 3.50
C GLY A 17 6.63 -9.10 4.23
N ALA A 18 7.19 -9.64 5.31
CA ALA A 18 8.09 -8.84 6.17
C ALA A 18 9.35 -9.49 6.75
N GLY A 19 9.61 -10.80 6.54
CA GLY A 19 10.63 -11.51 7.33
C GLY A 19 11.80 -12.18 6.61
N PHE A 20 11.84 -12.21 5.28
CA PHE A 20 12.88 -12.97 4.56
C PHE A 20 13.75 -12.05 3.71
N SER A 21 15.05 -12.36 3.66
CA SER A 21 15.95 -11.73 2.72
C SER A 21 15.42 -11.99 1.30
N ARG A 22 15.24 -10.92 0.54
CA ARG A 22 14.50 -10.94 -0.73
C ARG A 22 15.22 -11.70 -1.85
N SER A 23 16.53 -11.94 -1.69
CA SER A 23 17.37 -12.68 -2.61
C SER A 23 17.02 -14.18 -2.61
N GLU A 24 16.68 -14.74 -1.44
CA GLU A 24 16.38 -16.17 -1.26
C GLU A 24 14.95 -16.51 -1.71
N LYS A 25 14.00 -15.58 -1.57
CA LYS A 25 12.62 -15.76 -2.06
C LYS A 25 12.47 -15.66 -3.58
N VAL A 26 13.33 -14.91 -4.27
CA VAL A 26 13.23 -14.72 -5.73
C VAL A 26 13.68 -15.96 -6.51
N LYS A 27 14.67 -16.72 -6.01
CA LYS A 27 15.05 -18.02 -6.61
C LYS A 27 13.91 -19.04 -6.56
N PHE A 28 13.14 -19.03 -5.48
CA PHE A 28 12.00 -19.94 -5.28
C PHE A 28 10.76 -19.54 -6.12
N LEU A 29 10.52 -18.25 -6.35
CA LEU A 29 9.37 -17.77 -7.13
C LEU A 29 9.62 -17.75 -8.65
N SER A 30 10.88 -17.64 -9.10
CA SER A 30 11.22 -17.74 -10.53
C SER A 30 10.96 -19.13 -11.12
N GLU A 31 10.88 -20.17 -10.29
CA GLU A 31 10.57 -21.55 -10.71
C GLU A 31 9.07 -21.84 -10.83
N CYS A 32 8.19 -20.89 -10.43
CA CYS A 32 6.74 -21.07 -10.40
C CYS A 32 6.03 -20.29 -11.53
N THR A 33 6.37 -20.64 -12.78
CA THR A 33 5.92 -19.97 -14.02
C THR A 33 4.42 -20.14 -14.35
N VAL A 34 3.71 -21.06 -13.68
CA VAL A 34 2.31 -21.40 -14.03
C VAL A 34 1.27 -20.40 -13.50
N SER A 35 1.62 -19.50 -12.56
CA SER A 35 0.66 -18.63 -11.85
C SER A 35 0.62 -17.16 -12.33
N MET A 36 1.52 -16.76 -13.22
CA MET A 36 1.74 -15.33 -13.54
C MET A 36 0.62 -14.70 -14.37
N LYS A 37 0.04 -15.43 -15.34
CA LYS A 37 -1.04 -14.92 -16.21
C LYS A 37 -2.35 -14.70 -15.46
N ASN A 38 -2.64 -15.54 -14.45
CA ASN A 38 -3.91 -15.53 -13.72
C ASN A 38 -3.86 -14.75 -12.41
N LEU A 39 -2.71 -14.15 -12.07
CA LEU A 39 -2.54 -13.41 -10.82
C LEU A 39 -3.42 -12.15 -10.80
N ARG A 40 -4.44 -12.15 -9.92
CA ARG A 40 -5.33 -11.00 -9.71
C ARG A 40 -5.04 -10.33 -8.37
N VAL A 41 -4.68 -9.04 -8.43
CA VAL A 41 -4.40 -8.20 -7.24
C VAL A 41 -5.34 -6.99 -7.14
N CYS A 42 -6.03 -6.65 -8.23
CA CYS A 42 -6.88 -5.47 -8.29
C CYS A 42 -8.27 -5.68 -7.69
N TRP A 43 -8.71 -4.67 -6.93
CA TRP A 43 -10.04 -4.54 -6.34
C TRP A 43 -10.82 -3.32 -6.86
N GLU A 44 -10.16 -2.44 -7.63
CA GLU A 44 -10.72 -1.16 -8.14
C GLU A 44 -11.17 -1.23 -9.61
N GLY A 45 -10.83 -2.31 -10.32
CA GLY A 45 -11.12 -2.47 -11.74
C GLY A 45 -12.62 -2.64 -12.03
N LYS A 46 -13.08 -2.06 -13.15
CA LYS A 46 -14.49 -2.14 -13.61
C LYS A 46 -14.89 -3.54 -14.08
N LEU A 47 -13.94 -4.29 -14.66
CA LEU A 47 -14.16 -5.66 -15.13
C LEU A 47 -13.77 -6.63 -14.02
N LYS A 48 -14.75 -7.44 -13.57
CA LYS A 48 -14.50 -8.54 -12.63
C LYS A 48 -13.62 -9.58 -13.35
N GLY A 49 -12.34 -9.64 -12.99
CA GLY A 49 -11.39 -10.63 -13.55
C GLY A 49 -9.99 -10.08 -13.79
N ASN A 50 -9.84 -8.79 -14.07
CA ASN A 50 -8.56 -8.22 -14.54
C ASN A 50 -7.90 -7.27 -13.54
N ASN A 51 -6.59 -7.07 -13.69
CA ASN A 51 -5.86 -6.00 -13.01
C ASN A 51 -6.06 -4.67 -13.73
N CYS A 52 -6.38 -3.58 -13.03
CA CYS A 52 -6.55 -2.28 -13.70
C CYS A 52 -5.21 -1.65 -14.13
N GLY A 53 -4.08 -2.18 -13.64
CA GLY A 53 -2.75 -1.72 -14.00
C GLY A 53 -2.30 -0.41 -13.35
N GLU A 54 -3.21 0.40 -12.83
CA GLU A 54 -2.95 1.78 -12.41
C GLU A 54 -3.24 2.11 -10.95
N CYS A 55 -3.98 1.26 -10.22
CA CYS A 55 -4.24 1.49 -8.80
C CYS A 55 -3.01 1.22 -7.92
N GLU A 56 -3.03 1.67 -6.66
CA GLU A 56 -1.89 1.51 -5.74
C GLU A 56 -1.40 0.07 -5.66
N LYS A 57 -2.31 -0.90 -5.51
CA LYS A 57 -1.96 -2.31 -5.44
C LYS A 57 -1.36 -2.82 -6.75
N CYS A 58 -1.93 -2.45 -7.90
CA CYS A 58 -1.39 -2.82 -9.20
C CYS A 58 0.05 -2.29 -9.37
N VAL A 59 0.27 -1.01 -9.07
CA VAL A 59 1.59 -0.37 -9.20
C VAL A 59 2.60 -0.98 -8.22
N ARG A 60 2.18 -1.25 -6.98
CA ARG A 60 3.01 -1.92 -5.99
C ARG A 60 3.41 -3.34 -6.41
N THR A 61 2.47 -4.11 -6.95
CA THR A 61 2.75 -5.46 -7.47
C THR A 61 3.72 -5.42 -8.65
N ARG A 62 3.55 -4.49 -9.59
CA ARG A 62 4.50 -4.28 -10.71
C ARG A 62 5.91 -3.97 -10.21
N LEU A 63 6.06 -3.12 -9.19
CA LEU A 63 7.36 -2.83 -8.57
C LEU A 63 8.01 -4.09 -7.99
N ASN A 64 7.24 -4.93 -7.31
CA ASN A 64 7.76 -6.19 -6.76
C ASN A 64 8.29 -7.10 -7.87
N PHE A 65 7.61 -7.15 -9.01
CA PHE A 65 8.05 -7.89 -10.18
C PHE A 65 9.34 -7.34 -10.80
N VAL A 66 9.46 -6.00 -10.93
CA VAL A 66 10.70 -5.36 -11.37
C VAL A 66 11.87 -5.71 -10.44
N ILE A 67 11.68 -5.61 -9.12
CA ILE A 67 12.72 -5.93 -8.13
C ILE A 67 13.14 -7.41 -8.19
N ALA A 68 12.21 -8.29 -8.56
CA ALA A 68 12.43 -9.72 -8.77
C ALA A 68 13.06 -10.05 -10.15
N GLY A 69 13.33 -9.07 -11.00
CA GLY A 69 13.92 -9.27 -12.33
C GLY A 69 12.92 -9.63 -13.43
N SER A 70 11.62 -9.47 -13.20
CA SER A 70 10.56 -9.76 -14.18
C SER A 70 9.71 -8.51 -14.47
N PRO A 71 10.21 -7.50 -15.18
CA PRO A 71 9.57 -6.18 -15.28
C PRO A 71 8.24 -6.15 -16.06
N ASN A 72 7.96 -7.19 -16.86
CA ASN A 72 6.79 -7.28 -17.75
C ASN A 72 5.95 -8.54 -17.47
N PRO A 73 5.36 -8.66 -16.27
CA PRO A 73 4.49 -9.79 -15.95
C PRO A 73 3.23 -9.82 -16.83
N GLU A 74 2.84 -11.02 -17.30
CA GLU A 74 1.69 -11.21 -18.21
C GLU A 74 0.33 -10.77 -17.63
N CYS A 75 0.19 -10.67 -16.32
CA CYS A 75 -1.04 -10.19 -15.68
C CYS A 75 -1.28 -8.68 -15.81
N PHE A 76 -0.48 -7.99 -16.64
CA PHE A 76 -0.57 -6.58 -16.90
C PHE A 76 -0.26 -6.23 -18.38
N ASP A 77 -1.21 -5.57 -19.05
CA ASP A 77 -1.14 -5.31 -20.50
C ASP A 77 -0.10 -4.26 -20.93
N THR A 78 0.53 -3.57 -19.98
CA THR A 78 1.44 -2.46 -20.26
C THR A 78 2.65 -2.49 -19.32
N PRO A 79 3.83 -2.01 -19.74
CA PRO A 79 4.99 -1.91 -18.86
C PRO A 79 4.79 -0.83 -17.78
N LEU A 80 5.50 -0.97 -16.66
CA LEU A 80 5.54 0.05 -15.62
C LEU A 80 6.20 1.33 -16.18
N THR A 81 5.60 2.48 -15.90
CA THR A 81 6.06 3.80 -16.35
C THR A 81 5.82 4.83 -15.25
N LYS A 82 6.58 5.93 -15.25
CA LYS A 82 6.51 6.99 -14.22
C LYS A 82 5.09 7.57 -14.04
N LYS A 83 4.25 7.56 -15.09
CA LYS A 83 2.86 8.07 -15.03
C LYS A 83 2.01 7.33 -13.98
N HIS A 84 2.28 6.04 -13.76
CA HIS A 84 1.51 5.20 -12.83
C HIS A 84 1.67 5.63 -11.36
N PHE A 85 2.76 6.32 -11.00
CA PHE A 85 3.05 6.75 -9.64
C PHE A 85 2.33 8.05 -9.26
N LYS A 86 2.01 8.89 -10.26
CA LYS A 86 1.35 10.19 -10.06
C LYS A 86 0.02 10.08 -9.29
N PRO A 87 -0.93 9.19 -9.64
CA PRO A 87 -2.22 9.12 -8.94
C PRO A 87 -2.15 8.44 -7.56
N ILE A 88 -1.07 7.72 -7.24
CA ILE A 88 -1.00 6.89 -6.03
C ILE A 88 -1.06 7.74 -4.76
N LYS A 89 -1.95 7.33 -3.84
CA LYS A 89 -2.14 7.91 -2.50
C LYS A 89 -2.16 6.79 -1.47
N LEU A 90 -1.24 6.84 -0.51
CA LEU A 90 -1.16 5.88 0.59
C LEU A 90 -2.16 6.27 1.68
N ARG A 91 -3.36 5.68 1.63
CA ARG A 91 -4.47 6.02 2.55
C ARG A 91 -4.42 5.30 3.89
N THR A 92 -3.69 4.19 3.97
CA THR A 92 -3.63 3.33 5.16
C THR A 92 -2.18 3.14 5.61
N ASN A 93 -1.98 2.89 6.91
CA ASN A 93 -0.67 2.58 7.45
C ASN A 93 -0.06 1.31 6.82
N PRO A 94 -0.82 0.20 6.62
CA PRO A 94 -0.30 -0.97 5.91
C PRO A 94 0.24 -0.64 4.52
N ALA A 95 -0.50 0.12 3.70
CA ALA A 95 0.01 0.52 2.38
C ALA A 95 1.31 1.32 2.50
N ARG A 96 1.45 2.17 3.50
CA ARG A 96 2.69 2.92 3.74
C ARG A 96 3.85 2.03 4.19
N THR A 97 3.59 1.04 5.04
CA THR A 97 4.60 0.06 5.47
C THR A 97 5.14 -0.70 4.25
N GLU A 98 4.25 -1.20 3.41
CA GLU A 98 4.61 -1.94 2.18
C GLU A 98 5.50 -1.13 1.23
N TRP A 99 5.20 0.15 1.01
CA TRP A 99 6.04 1.01 0.17
C TRP A 99 7.41 1.31 0.81
N ASN A 100 7.49 1.40 2.15
CA ASN A 100 8.77 1.54 2.83
C ASN A 100 9.62 0.27 2.72
N LEU A 101 9.01 -0.92 2.78
CA LEU A 101 9.72 -2.19 2.56
C LEU A 101 10.32 -2.25 1.15
N ILE A 102 9.54 -1.87 0.12
CA ILE A 102 10.03 -1.75 -1.25
C ILE A 102 11.23 -0.79 -1.34
N ARG A 103 11.14 0.39 -0.71
CA ARG A 103 12.26 1.34 -0.67
C ARG A 103 13.51 0.73 -0.03
N THR A 104 13.36 0.04 1.08
CA THR A 104 14.47 -0.63 1.78
C THR A 104 15.10 -1.69 0.90
N ASP A 105 14.28 -2.50 0.22
CA ASP A 105 14.80 -3.55 -0.66
C ASP A 105 15.53 -3.01 -1.87
N ILE A 106 14.99 -1.98 -2.54
CA ILE A 106 15.68 -1.30 -3.64
C ILE A 106 17.05 -0.77 -3.17
N LYS A 107 17.10 -0.13 -2.00
CA LYS A 107 18.37 0.39 -1.44
C LYS A 107 19.36 -0.71 -1.06
N ARG A 108 18.86 -1.87 -0.62
CA ARG A 108 19.68 -3.00 -0.18
C ARG A 108 20.23 -3.81 -1.36
N THR A 109 19.43 -4.05 -2.40
CA THR A 109 19.81 -4.93 -3.52
C THR A 109 20.26 -4.17 -4.77
N GLY A 110 19.88 -2.90 -4.92
CA GLY A 110 20.06 -2.14 -6.16
C GLY A 110 19.07 -2.51 -7.28
N ASN A 111 18.26 -3.56 -7.11
CA ASN A 111 17.27 -3.94 -8.11
C ASN A 111 16.12 -2.92 -8.17
N GLY A 112 15.75 -2.47 -9.37
CA GLY A 112 14.70 -1.48 -9.55
C GLY A 112 15.09 -0.08 -9.04
N ILE A 113 16.40 0.21 -8.91
CA ILE A 113 16.92 1.50 -8.43
C ILE A 113 16.41 2.70 -9.23
N GLU A 114 16.12 2.52 -10.51
CA GLU A 114 15.54 3.52 -11.39
C GLU A 114 14.15 4.00 -10.93
N TRP A 115 13.44 3.19 -10.13
CA TRP A 115 12.13 3.52 -9.56
C TRP A 115 12.20 4.16 -8.17
N LEU A 116 13.37 4.14 -7.51
CA LEU A 116 13.54 4.69 -6.17
C LEU A 116 13.04 6.14 -6.04
N PRO A 117 13.31 7.06 -6.99
CA PRO A 117 12.81 8.43 -6.90
C PRO A 117 11.27 8.49 -6.88
N GLU A 118 10.59 7.65 -7.66
CA GLU A 118 9.13 7.62 -7.70
C GLU A 118 8.52 6.97 -6.45
N VAL A 119 9.18 5.94 -5.91
CA VAL A 119 8.82 5.31 -4.63
C VAL A 119 8.90 6.33 -3.49
N GLU A 120 10.00 7.08 -3.40
CA GLU A 120 10.16 8.10 -2.37
C GLU A 120 9.14 9.24 -2.50
N LYS A 121 8.82 9.66 -3.73
CA LYS A 121 7.75 10.64 -3.98
C LYS A 121 6.41 10.13 -3.44
N VAL A 122 6.03 8.88 -3.71
CA VAL A 122 4.77 8.30 -3.23
C VAL A 122 4.73 8.24 -1.69
N ILE A 123 5.82 7.83 -1.04
CA ILE A 123 5.92 7.81 0.43
C ILE A 123 5.76 9.23 1.01
N LYS A 124 6.39 10.24 0.40
CA LYS A 124 6.35 11.63 0.89
C LYS A 124 4.99 12.31 0.71
N LYS A 125 4.08 11.79 -0.13
CA LYS A 125 2.74 12.36 -0.30
C LYS A 125 1.97 12.33 1.03
N LYS A 126 1.64 13.52 1.54
CA LYS A 126 0.72 13.66 2.68
C LYS A 126 -0.68 13.22 2.27
N PRO A 127 -1.38 12.36 3.03
CA PRO A 127 -2.81 12.19 2.84
C PRO A 127 -3.45 13.57 3.06
N LYS A 128 -4.34 14.01 2.16
CA LYS A 128 -5.13 15.22 2.41
C LYS A 128 -5.88 14.97 3.72
N GLN A 129 -5.47 15.66 4.79
CA GLN A 129 -6.24 15.68 6.03
C GLN A 129 -7.65 16.10 5.61
N LYS A 130 -8.67 15.30 5.90
CA LYS A 130 -10.03 15.85 5.96
C LYS A 130 -9.91 16.95 6.99
N LEU A 131 -9.96 18.21 6.55
CA LEU A 131 -10.16 19.34 7.43
C LEU A 131 -11.35 18.92 8.31
N ARG A 132 -11.11 18.57 9.58
CA ARG A 132 -12.20 18.35 10.53
C ARG A 132 -12.86 19.71 10.61
N SER A 133 -13.91 19.84 9.81
CA SER A 133 -14.59 21.07 9.49
C SER A 133 -14.88 21.85 10.76
N ARG A 134 -14.81 23.17 10.67
CA ARG A 134 -15.21 24.24 11.61
C ARG A 134 -16.53 24.01 12.40
N ILE A 135 -17.25 22.91 12.14
CA ILE A 135 -18.47 22.44 12.80
C ILE A 135 -18.23 22.10 14.28
N PHE A 136 -17.07 21.53 14.66
CA PHE A 136 -16.81 21.18 16.07
C PHE A 136 -16.65 22.42 16.96
N ILE A 137 -15.93 23.46 16.49
CA ILE A 137 -15.80 24.73 17.22
C ILE A 137 -17.15 25.44 17.32
N LYS A 138 -17.97 25.46 16.26
CA LYS A 138 -19.32 26.09 16.32
C LYS A 138 -20.23 25.43 17.38
N ASN A 139 -20.14 24.11 17.55
CA ASN A 139 -20.95 23.40 18.53
C ASN A 139 -20.43 23.57 19.97
N LEU A 140 -19.12 23.74 20.16
CA LEU A 140 -18.54 24.03 21.48
C LEU A 140 -18.95 25.43 21.98
N PHE A 141 -18.89 26.45 21.12
CA PHE A 141 -19.29 27.82 21.47
C PHE A 141 -20.81 27.95 21.72
N LYS A 142 -21.65 27.23 20.97
CA LYS A 142 -23.11 27.21 21.23
C LYS A 142 -23.47 26.56 22.57
N ARG A 143 -22.66 25.62 23.07
CA ARG A 143 -22.92 24.93 24.33
C ARG A 143 -22.46 25.74 25.54
N LEU A 144 -21.39 26.52 25.41
CA LEU A 144 -20.93 27.46 26.44
C LEU A 144 -21.88 28.66 26.61
N PHE A 145 -22.45 29.20 25.53
CA PHE A 145 -23.41 30.31 25.60
C PHE A 145 -24.82 29.94 26.09
N LYS A 146 -25.16 28.65 26.14
CA LYS A 146 -26.46 28.18 26.68
C LYS A 146 -26.44 27.98 28.20
N ILE A 147 -25.27 27.89 28.83
CA ILE A 147 -25.15 27.67 30.28
C ILE A 147 -25.21 28.99 31.06
N THR A 148 -24.91 30.13 30.42
CA THR A 148 -24.90 31.45 31.08
C THR A 148 -26.25 32.19 31.08
N LYS A 149 -27.34 31.57 30.60
CA LYS A 149 -28.68 32.21 30.48
C LYS A 149 -29.82 31.52 31.24
N SER A 150 -29.53 30.63 32.21
CA SER A 150 -30.58 29.95 33.00
C SER A 150 -30.63 30.33 34.48
N HIS A 151 -30.04 31.45 34.89
CA HIS A 151 -30.25 32.04 36.22
C HIS A 151 -30.45 33.55 36.08
N SER A 152 -31.67 33.95 35.76
CA SER A 152 -32.27 35.26 36.03
C SER A 152 -33.77 35.07 36.06
#